data_AF-A0A538GFZ2-F1
#
_entry.id   AF-A0A538GFZ2-F1
#
_cell.length_a   1.000
_cell.length_b   1.000
_cell.length_c   1.000
_cell.angle_alpha   90.00
_cell.angle_beta   90.00
_cell.angle_gamma   90.00
#
_symmetry.space_group_name_H-M   'P 1'
#
loop_
_entity.id
_entity.type
_entity.pdbx_description
1 polymer ?
#
loop_
_entity_poly.entity_id
_entity_poly.type
_entity_poly.pdbx_seq_one_letter_code
_entity_poly.pdbx_strand_id
1 'polypeptide(L)'
;MRVTKVATTQSCAVCERTLLMGERAVSFAPTEGAELVDVCPLCQELATEAGWIKEGAPTTPTLENGRRRRRKRNLVEFLGLTRTSDEGALARQEPILRKLSDGEVALLEAADLFNGSAYRRTVGGIAKSLGEPNASIVPLSGTSGELAVTVAWELSWYQYRVSPDSSGQPVRLERRGHELAELDEGFKDWNAQVEDEGRLVPEIARL
;
A
#
# COMPACT_ATOMS: atom_id res chain seq x y z
N MET A 1 0.13 52.94 -16.50
CA MET A 1 1.49 52.63 -15.99
C MET A 1 1.39 51.37 -15.14
N ARG A 2 1.64 50.19 -15.72
CA ARG A 2 1.60 48.91 -14.99
C ARG A 2 2.93 48.75 -14.27
N VAL A 3 2.90 48.82 -12.94
CA VAL A 3 4.05 48.53 -12.09
C VAL A 3 4.34 47.04 -12.20
N THR A 4 5.42 46.69 -12.89
CA THR A 4 6.01 45.36 -12.89
C THR A 4 6.41 45.02 -11.46
N LYS A 5 5.81 43.99 -10.87
CA LYS A 5 6.22 43.46 -9.57
C LYS A 5 7.69 43.06 -9.66
N VAL A 6 8.50 43.70 -8.82
CA VAL A 6 9.89 43.33 -8.55
C VAL A 6 9.90 41.85 -8.18
N ALA A 7 10.63 41.05 -8.95
CA ALA A 7 10.85 39.64 -8.62
C ALA A 7 11.78 39.60 -7.41
N THR A 8 11.22 39.46 -6.20
CA THR A 8 12.00 39.18 -5.00
C THR A 8 12.60 37.79 -5.18
N THR A 9 13.92 37.71 -5.38
CA THR A 9 14.65 36.45 -5.37
C THR A 9 14.60 35.89 -3.95
N GLN A 10 13.71 34.92 -3.71
CA GLN A 10 13.65 34.21 -2.43
C GLN A 10 14.74 33.14 -2.41
N SER A 11 15.51 33.07 -1.34
CA SER A 11 16.52 32.03 -1.12
C SER A 11 16.12 31.13 0.04
N CYS A 12 16.48 29.85 -0.05
CA CYS A 12 16.25 28.90 1.03
C CYS A 12 17.18 29.20 2.21
N ALA A 13 16.66 29.31 3.43
CA ALA A 13 17.47 29.56 4.61
C ALA A 13 18.34 28.35 5.06
N VAL A 14 18.12 27.16 4.50
CA VAL A 14 18.86 25.94 4.87
C VAL A 14 20.00 25.64 3.88
N CYS A 15 19.71 25.70 2.57
CA CYS A 15 20.68 25.34 1.52
C CYS A 15 21.10 26.52 0.65
N GLU A 16 20.64 27.73 0.97
CA GLU A 16 20.98 29.00 0.31
C GLU A 16 20.68 29.07 -1.20
N ARG A 17 20.05 28.04 -1.78
CA ARG A 17 19.64 28.05 -3.18
C ARG A 17 18.50 29.04 -3.41
N THR A 18 18.55 29.73 -4.55
CA THR A 18 17.45 30.57 -5.02
C THR A 18 16.26 29.71 -5.42
N LEU A 19 15.07 30.04 -4.91
CA LEU A 19 13.82 29.38 -5.25
C LEU A 19 13.39 29.80 -6.65
N LEU A 20 13.06 28.82 -7.49
CA LEU A 20 12.64 29.07 -8.87
C LEU A 20 11.19 29.56 -8.93
N MET A 21 10.83 30.24 -10.02
CA MET A 21 9.43 30.63 -10.26
C MET A 21 8.53 29.39 -10.33
N GLY A 22 7.61 29.26 -9.37
CA GLY A 22 6.69 28.13 -9.23
C GLY A 22 7.09 27.11 -8.16
N GLU A 23 8.27 27.24 -7.55
CA GLU A 23 8.66 26.44 -6.39
C GLU A 23 7.88 26.90 -5.14
N ARG A 24 7.22 25.95 -4.44
CA ARG A 24 6.42 26.26 -3.25
C ARG A 24 7.34 26.38 -2.03
N ALA A 25 7.68 27.60 -1.63
CA ALA A 25 8.36 27.89 -0.37
C ALA A 25 7.45 27.55 0.83
N VAL A 26 8.06 27.06 1.91
CA VAL A 26 7.38 26.84 3.20
C VAL A 26 8.07 27.70 4.25
N SER A 27 7.29 28.45 5.02
CA SER A 27 7.83 29.37 6.03
C SER A 27 8.04 28.66 7.38
N PHE A 28 9.20 28.89 7.99
CA PHE A 28 9.59 28.35 9.29
C PHE A 28 10.09 29.46 10.21
N ALA A 29 9.92 29.29 11.52
CA ALA A 29 10.54 30.10 12.56
C ALA A 29 11.73 29.33 13.17
N PRO A 30 12.99 29.80 13.02
CA PRO A 30 14.17 29.10 13.55
C PRO A 30 14.20 28.95 15.08
N THR A 31 13.46 29.80 15.79
CA THR A 31 13.32 29.80 17.25
C THR A 31 11.94 30.38 17.58
N GLU A 32 11.37 30.04 18.74
CA GLU A 32 10.11 30.63 19.21
C GLU A 32 10.18 32.17 19.18
N GLY A 33 9.35 32.80 18.35
CA GLY A 33 9.29 34.26 18.19
C GLY A 33 10.30 34.88 17.21
N ALA A 34 11.10 34.08 16.50
CA ALA A 34 12.00 34.58 15.45
C ALA A 34 11.27 34.99 14.16
N GLU A 35 11.94 35.76 13.31
CA GLU A 35 11.43 36.11 11.98
C GLU A 35 11.28 34.87 11.10
N LEU A 36 10.23 34.88 10.28
CA LEU A 36 9.92 33.77 9.39
C LEU A 36 10.91 33.73 8.22
N VAL A 37 11.46 32.55 7.98
CA VAL A 37 12.37 32.28 6.88
C VAL A 37 11.78 31.27 5.89
N ASP A 38 12.09 31.46 4.61
CA ASP A 38 11.62 30.59 3.55
C ASP A 38 12.52 29.35 3.40
N VAL A 39 11.90 28.17 3.38
CA VAL A 39 12.58 26.89 3.22
C VAL A 39 12.02 26.18 1.98
N CYS A 40 12.91 25.66 1.15
CA CYS A 40 12.53 24.93 -0.05
C CYS A 40 11.93 23.54 0.27
N PRO A 41 11.18 22.91 -0.64
CA PRO A 41 10.56 21.62 -0.39
C PRO A 41 11.51 20.51 0.06
N LEU A 42 12.76 20.53 -0.41
CA LEU A 42 13.79 19.54 -0.10
C LEU A 42 14.42 19.71 1.28
N CYS A 43 14.28 20.89 1.92
CA CYS A 43 14.94 21.18 3.20
C CYS A 43 13.96 21.25 4.39
N GLN A 44 12.69 20.88 4.17
CA GLN A 44 11.68 20.90 5.23
C GLN A 44 11.99 19.94 6.39
N GLU A 45 12.47 18.73 6.08
CA GLU A 45 12.83 17.74 7.10
C GLU A 45 14.00 18.22 7.95
N LEU A 46 15.07 18.72 7.32
CA LEU A 46 16.22 19.34 7.98
C LEU A 46 15.82 20.51 8.90
N ALA A 47 14.91 21.39 8.46
CA ALA A 47 14.41 22.48 9.29
C ALA A 47 13.61 21.97 10.51
N THR A 48 12.82 20.92 10.32
CA THR A 48 12.03 20.30 11.40
C THR A 48 12.93 19.60 12.43
N GLU A 49 13.97 18.89 11.97
CA GLU A 49 14.99 18.26 12.82
C GLU A 49 15.80 19.29 13.62
N ALA A 50 16.07 20.46 13.04
CA ALA A 50 16.69 21.59 13.72
C ALA A 50 15.77 22.27 14.76
N GLY A 51 14.53 21.80 14.90
CA GLY A 51 13.55 22.34 15.84
C GLY A 51 12.84 23.59 15.36
N TRP A 52 12.89 23.91 14.06
CA TRP A 52 12.20 25.07 13.52
C TRP A 52 10.69 24.83 13.47
N ILE A 53 9.93 25.85 13.84
CA ILE A 53 8.46 25.76 13.92
C ILE A 53 7.87 26.12 12.56
N LYS A 54 7.12 25.19 11.97
CA LYS A 54 6.47 25.39 10.67
C LYS A 54 5.20 26.23 10.83
N GLU A 55 5.14 27.38 10.16
CA GLU A 55 3.93 28.18 10.10
C GLU A 55 2.88 27.51 9.20
N GLY A 56 1.63 27.41 9.69
CA GLY A 56 0.50 26.85 8.94
C GLY A 56 0.23 25.35 9.14
N ALA A 57 0.90 24.68 10.09
CA ALA A 57 0.39 23.40 10.58
C ALA A 57 -0.92 23.66 11.37
N PRO A 58 -2.03 22.95 11.10
CA PRO A 58 -3.22 23.08 11.92
C PRO A 58 -2.86 22.60 13.33
N THR A 59 -2.62 23.55 14.22
CA THR A 59 -2.57 23.30 15.65
C THR A 59 -4.00 22.96 16.05
N THR A 60 -4.36 21.67 16.00
CA THR A 60 -5.55 21.20 16.70
C THR A 60 -5.38 21.60 18.15
N PRO A 61 -6.21 22.50 18.70
CA PRO A 61 -6.10 22.84 20.10
C PRO A 61 -6.49 21.61 20.89
N THR A 62 -5.55 21.07 21.65
CA THR A 62 -5.80 20.08 22.70
C THR A 62 -6.77 20.72 23.69
N LEU A 63 -8.05 20.32 23.62
CA LEU A 63 -9.04 20.74 24.60
C LEU A 63 -8.70 20.11 25.95
N GLU A 64 -8.37 20.98 26.90
CA GLU A 64 -8.17 20.69 28.30
C GLU A 64 -9.48 20.20 28.92
N ASN A 65 -9.54 18.90 29.26
CA ASN A 65 -10.73 18.27 29.85
C ASN A 65 -10.89 18.69 31.31
N GLY A 66 -11.48 19.86 31.51
CA GLY A 66 -11.96 20.35 32.80
C GLY A 66 -13.24 19.62 33.26
N ARG A 67 -13.13 18.95 34.40
CA ARG A 67 -14.22 18.37 35.20
C ARG A 67 -15.44 19.32 35.32
N ARG A 68 -16.62 18.89 34.86
CA ARG A 68 -17.90 19.16 35.54
C ARG A 68 -18.86 17.96 35.45
N ARG A 69 -19.05 17.28 36.59
CA ARG A 69 -20.19 16.40 36.90
C ARG A 69 -21.50 17.22 36.89
N ARG A 70 -22.54 16.75 36.16
CA ARG A 70 -23.83 16.31 36.76
C ARG A 70 -24.87 15.87 35.72
N ARG A 71 -25.42 14.67 36.01
CA ARG A 71 -26.77 14.15 35.73
C ARG A 71 -27.27 14.14 34.28
N LYS A 72 -27.15 12.96 33.65
CA LYS A 72 -28.22 12.23 32.92
C LYS A 72 -27.77 10.77 32.75
N ARG A 73 -27.91 9.97 33.81
CA ARG A 73 -27.85 8.49 33.76
C ARG A 73 -29.27 7.98 33.52
N ASN A 74 -29.38 6.94 32.70
CA ASN A 74 -30.53 6.03 32.50
C ASN A 74 -31.16 5.99 31.10
N LEU A 75 -30.35 5.76 30.05
CA LEU A 75 -30.88 5.17 28.80
C LEU A 75 -29.88 4.34 27.98
N VAL A 76 -28.58 4.37 28.30
CA VAL A 76 -27.53 3.70 27.51
C VAL A 76 -27.15 2.30 28.06
N GLU A 77 -27.56 1.96 29.29
CA GLU A 77 -27.32 0.63 29.90
C GLU A 77 -28.26 -0.49 29.37
N PHE A 78 -29.28 -0.17 28.58
CA PHE A 78 -30.22 -1.18 28.05
C PHE A 78 -29.76 -1.85 26.75
N LEU A 79 -28.74 -1.31 26.06
CA LEU A 79 -28.40 -1.77 24.70
C LEU A 79 -27.09 -2.53 24.58
N GLY A 80 -26.43 -2.94 25.66
CA GLY A 80 -25.35 -3.95 25.62
C GLY A 80 -24.19 -3.67 24.65
N LEU A 81 -24.05 -2.43 24.15
CA LEU A 81 -23.04 -2.03 23.17
C LEU A 81 -21.78 -1.52 23.86
N THR A 82 -21.38 -2.17 24.97
CA THR A 82 -20.00 -2.08 25.43
C THR A 82 -19.19 -3.03 24.55
N ARG A 83 -18.86 -2.58 23.32
CA ARG A 83 -17.64 -3.03 22.68
C ARG A 83 -16.53 -2.62 23.64
N THR A 84 -16.05 -3.57 24.42
CA THR A 84 -14.73 -3.51 25.02
C THR A 84 -13.78 -3.27 23.86
N SER A 85 -13.40 -2.02 23.68
CA SER A 85 -12.24 -1.68 22.89
C SER A 85 -11.08 -2.36 23.61
N ASP A 86 -10.64 -3.51 23.09
CA ASP A 86 -9.37 -4.15 23.44
C ASP A 86 -8.23 -3.19 23.01
N GLU A 87 -8.11 -2.08 23.73
CA GLU A 87 -7.04 -1.09 23.64
C GLU A 87 -5.77 -1.64 24.32
N GLY A 88 -5.32 -2.81 23.84
CA GLY A 88 -4.17 -3.51 24.37
C GLY A 88 -3.58 -4.62 23.48
N ALA A 89 -4.27 -5.08 22.43
CA ALA A 89 -3.79 -6.18 21.59
C ALA A 89 -3.11 -5.74 20.27
N LEU A 90 -3.30 -4.50 19.84
CA LEU A 90 -2.53 -3.91 18.75
C LEU A 90 -1.33 -3.15 19.30
N ALA A 91 -0.56 -3.83 20.16
CA ALA A 91 0.83 -3.46 20.35
C ALA A 91 1.48 -3.44 18.97
N ARG A 92 1.61 -2.23 18.44
CA ARG A 92 2.49 -1.80 17.36
C ARG A 92 3.55 -2.86 17.08
N GLN A 93 3.23 -3.79 16.18
CA GLN A 93 4.27 -4.53 15.47
C GLN A 93 4.97 -3.44 14.68
N GLU A 94 6.11 -2.96 15.20
CA GLU A 94 7.03 -2.20 14.38
C GLU A 94 7.27 -3.06 13.14
N PRO A 95 6.90 -2.60 11.93
CA PRO A 95 7.05 -3.42 10.75
C PRO A 95 8.54 -3.68 10.62
N ILE A 96 8.93 -4.91 10.94
CA ILE A 96 10.28 -5.38 10.66
C ILE A 96 10.37 -5.24 9.14
N LEU A 97 11.13 -4.24 8.67
CA LEU A 97 11.50 -4.08 7.27
C LEU A 97 12.43 -5.24 6.89
N ARG A 98 11.89 -6.46 6.94
CA ARG A 98 12.56 -7.66 6.51
C ARG A 98 12.68 -7.56 5.00
N LYS A 99 13.90 -7.70 4.50
CA LYS A 99 14.14 -7.86 3.08
C LYS A 99 13.44 -9.15 2.62
N LEU A 100 12.52 -9.02 1.67
CA LEU A 100 11.93 -10.15 0.98
C LEU A 100 13.04 -10.95 0.28
N SER A 101 12.94 -12.26 0.32
CA SER A 101 13.79 -13.15 -0.47
C SER A 101 13.49 -12.97 -1.96
N ASP A 102 14.47 -13.29 -2.82
CA ASP A 102 14.29 -13.19 -4.27
C ASP A 102 13.10 -14.03 -4.77
N GLY A 103 12.82 -15.16 -4.11
CA GLY A 103 11.62 -15.97 -4.38
C GLY A 103 10.32 -15.24 -4.03
N GLU A 104 10.22 -14.63 -2.84
CA GLU A 104 9.03 -13.84 -2.45
C GLU A 104 8.83 -12.64 -3.40
N VAL A 105 9.91 -12.01 -3.87
CA VAL A 105 9.85 -10.94 -4.88
C VAL A 105 9.31 -11.47 -6.21
N ALA A 106 9.79 -12.62 -6.69
CA ALA A 106 9.31 -13.22 -7.92
C ALA A 106 7.82 -13.59 -7.87
N LEU A 107 7.32 -14.06 -6.71
CA LEU A 107 5.89 -14.34 -6.53
C LEU A 107 5.04 -13.06 -6.60
N LEU A 108 5.50 -11.97 -5.99
CA LEU A 108 4.83 -10.66 -6.06
C LEU A 108 4.80 -10.13 -7.49
N GLU A 109 5.93 -10.16 -8.19
CA GLU A 109 6.03 -9.71 -9.57
C GLU A 109 5.11 -10.52 -10.49
N ALA A 110 5.05 -11.85 -10.31
CA ALA A 110 4.15 -12.70 -11.06
C ALA A 110 2.67 -12.36 -10.82
N ALA A 111 2.30 -12.11 -9.56
CA ALA A 111 0.95 -11.69 -9.21
C ALA A 111 0.61 -10.32 -9.79
N ASP A 112 1.53 -9.36 -9.77
CA ASP A 112 1.33 -8.03 -10.35
C ASP A 112 1.13 -8.11 -11.87
N LEU A 113 1.94 -8.90 -12.57
CA LEU A 113 1.76 -9.15 -14.01
C LEU A 113 0.41 -9.82 -14.31
N PHE A 114 0.01 -10.83 -13.51
CA PHE A 114 -1.28 -11.47 -13.64
C PHE A 114 -2.44 -10.49 -13.41
N ASN A 115 -2.35 -9.66 -12.37
CA ASN A 115 -3.36 -8.66 -12.00
C ASN A 115 -3.51 -7.55 -13.04
N GLY A 116 -2.42 -7.20 -13.74
CA GLY A 116 -2.43 -6.28 -14.87
C GLY A 116 -3.00 -6.88 -16.16
N SER A 117 -3.17 -8.20 -16.23
CA SER A 117 -3.65 -8.89 -17.43
C SER A 117 -5.18 -8.90 -17.54
N ALA A 118 -5.69 -9.22 -18.74
CA ALA A 118 -7.12 -9.43 -18.94
C ALA A 118 -7.67 -10.63 -18.15
N TYR A 119 -6.82 -11.60 -17.78
CA TYR A 119 -7.24 -12.81 -17.09
C TYR A 119 -7.74 -12.56 -15.66
N ARG A 120 -7.27 -11.48 -15.00
CA ARG A 120 -7.80 -11.04 -13.70
C ARG A 120 -9.32 -10.90 -13.74
N ARG A 121 -9.85 -10.16 -14.72
CA ARG A 121 -11.31 -9.95 -14.86
C ARG A 121 -12.04 -11.25 -15.20
N THR A 122 -11.43 -12.10 -16.02
CA THR A 122 -11.99 -13.42 -16.36
C THR A 122 -12.13 -14.28 -15.11
N VAL A 123 -11.07 -14.40 -14.31
CA VAL A 123 -11.08 -15.13 -13.05
C VAL A 123 -12.12 -14.56 -12.09
N GLY A 124 -12.17 -13.24 -11.93
CA GLY A 124 -13.19 -12.58 -11.10
C GLY A 124 -14.62 -12.86 -11.56
N GLY A 125 -14.88 -12.91 -12.87
CA GLY A 125 -16.18 -13.28 -13.43
C GLY A 125 -16.56 -14.73 -13.15
N ILE A 126 -15.60 -15.66 -13.25
CA ILE A 126 -15.80 -17.08 -12.96
C ILE A 126 -16.06 -17.27 -11.46
N ALA A 127 -15.29 -16.60 -10.60
CA ALA A 127 -15.45 -16.67 -9.14
C ALA A 127 -16.85 -16.24 -8.67
N LYS A 128 -17.47 -15.26 -9.34
CA LYS A 128 -18.87 -14.87 -9.06
C LYS A 128 -19.88 -16.01 -9.25
N SER A 129 -19.58 -16.99 -10.11
CA SER A 129 -20.48 -18.11 -10.41
C SER A 129 -20.10 -19.40 -9.69
N LEU A 130 -18.80 -19.67 -9.54
CA LEU A 130 -18.27 -20.92 -8.98
C LEU A 130 -17.79 -20.80 -7.52
N GLY A 131 -17.83 -19.60 -6.93
CA GLY A 131 -17.34 -19.34 -5.58
C GLY A 131 -15.84 -19.04 -5.53
N GLU A 132 -15.27 -19.11 -4.33
CA GLU A 132 -13.86 -18.82 -4.08
C GLU A 132 -12.96 -19.91 -4.66
N PRO A 133 -12.00 -19.56 -5.55
CA PRO A 133 -11.01 -20.52 -6.03
C PRO A 133 -9.85 -20.67 -5.06
N ASN A 134 -9.19 -21.82 -5.12
CA ASN A 134 -7.81 -21.96 -4.65
C ASN A 134 -6.86 -21.39 -5.72
N ALA A 135 -5.75 -20.79 -5.31
CA ALA A 135 -4.74 -20.33 -6.25
C ALA A 135 -3.32 -20.63 -5.80
N SER A 136 -2.44 -20.84 -6.75
CA SER A 136 -1.02 -21.08 -6.51
C SER A 136 -0.15 -20.35 -7.51
N ILE A 137 1.08 -20.03 -7.10
CA ILE A 137 2.12 -19.43 -7.92
C ILE A 137 3.39 -20.26 -7.70
N VAL A 138 3.87 -20.89 -8.76
CA VAL A 138 4.96 -21.86 -8.69
C VAL A 138 6.04 -21.51 -9.71
N PRO A 139 7.29 -21.25 -9.27
CA PRO A 139 8.41 -21.06 -10.19
C PRO A 139 8.64 -22.30 -11.05
N LEU A 140 8.72 -22.10 -12.37
CA LEU A 140 9.03 -23.17 -13.30
C LEU A 140 10.55 -23.35 -13.42
N SER A 141 10.98 -24.60 -13.49
CA SER A 141 12.39 -24.91 -13.73
C SER A 141 12.81 -24.46 -15.12
N GLY A 142 13.79 -23.56 -15.21
CA GLY A 142 14.32 -23.05 -16.47
C GLY A 142 15.17 -21.79 -16.27
N THR A 143 15.82 -21.32 -17.34
CA THR A 143 16.67 -20.12 -17.30
C THR A 143 15.88 -18.81 -17.40
N SER A 144 14.61 -18.88 -17.82
CA SER A 144 13.78 -17.72 -18.15
C SER A 144 13.00 -17.13 -16.96
N GLY A 145 13.15 -17.68 -15.75
CA GLY A 145 12.44 -17.20 -14.56
C GLY A 145 10.91 -17.23 -14.68
N GLU A 146 10.35 -18.14 -15.48
CA GLU A 146 8.90 -18.23 -15.68
C GLU A 146 8.21 -18.78 -14.43
N LEU A 147 6.98 -18.32 -14.17
CA LEU A 147 6.14 -18.82 -13.09
C LEU A 147 4.81 -19.33 -13.64
N ALA A 148 4.31 -20.41 -13.06
CA ALA A 148 2.96 -20.90 -13.31
C ALA A 148 2.01 -20.34 -12.25
N VAL A 149 0.97 -19.65 -12.69
CA VAL A 149 -0.15 -19.23 -11.84
C VAL A 149 -1.30 -20.19 -12.10
N THR A 150 -1.76 -20.88 -11.06
CA THR A 150 -2.91 -21.78 -11.15
C THR A 150 -4.08 -21.19 -10.38
N VAL A 151 -5.28 -21.24 -10.96
CA VAL A 151 -6.54 -20.89 -10.30
C VAL A 151 -7.50 -22.06 -10.48
N ALA A 152 -8.00 -22.61 -9.37
CA ALA A 152 -8.75 -23.86 -9.37
C ALA A 152 -10.01 -23.78 -8.50
N TRP A 153 -11.11 -24.27 -9.05
CA TRP A 153 -12.36 -24.62 -8.38
C TRP A 153 -12.55 -26.13 -8.42
N GLU A 154 -13.46 -26.68 -7.61
CA GLU A 154 -13.74 -28.12 -7.53
C GLU A 154 -13.93 -28.81 -8.90
N LEU A 155 -14.52 -28.09 -9.88
CA LEU A 155 -14.89 -28.64 -11.20
C LEU A 155 -14.15 -27.99 -12.39
N SER A 156 -13.17 -27.12 -12.14
CA SER A 156 -12.39 -26.51 -13.23
C SER A 156 -11.12 -25.87 -12.72
N TRP A 157 -10.06 -25.89 -13.52
CA TRP A 157 -8.84 -25.16 -13.21
C TRP A 157 -8.24 -24.54 -14.47
N TYR A 158 -7.47 -23.47 -14.26
CA TYR A 158 -6.77 -22.72 -15.29
C TYR A 158 -5.34 -22.50 -14.84
N GLN A 159 -4.39 -22.74 -15.73
CA GLN A 159 -2.97 -22.46 -15.51
C GLN A 159 -2.49 -21.44 -16.52
N TYR A 160 -1.91 -20.37 -16.00
CA TYR A 160 -1.31 -19.29 -16.74
C TYR A 160 0.19 -19.35 -16.57
N ARG A 161 0.91 -19.02 -17.64
CA ARG A 161 2.35 -18.86 -17.60
C ARG A 161 2.68 -17.38 -17.59
N VAL A 162 3.50 -16.99 -16.62
CA VAL A 162 3.99 -15.64 -16.42
C VAL A 162 5.47 -15.60 -16.75
N SER A 163 5.85 -14.73 -17.68
CA SER A 163 7.22 -14.55 -18.16
C SER A 163 7.61 -13.09 -17.94
N PRO A 164 8.31 -12.74 -16.85
CA PRO A 164 8.65 -11.35 -16.51
C PRO A 164 9.44 -10.64 -17.62
N ASP A 165 10.35 -11.37 -18.28
CA ASP A 165 11.22 -10.83 -19.34
C ASP A 165 10.53 -10.69 -20.72
N SER A 166 9.25 -11.09 -20.85
CA SER A 166 8.55 -11.08 -22.14
C SER A 166 8.09 -9.66 -22.51
N SER A 167 8.61 -9.12 -23.62
CA SER A 167 8.36 -7.74 -24.05
C SER A 167 6.94 -7.47 -24.60
N GLY A 168 6.13 -8.51 -24.83
CA GLY A 168 4.84 -8.39 -25.49
C GLY A 168 3.66 -8.82 -24.62
N GLN A 169 3.57 -10.11 -24.36
CA GLN A 169 2.52 -10.69 -23.55
C GLN A 169 3.14 -11.41 -22.34
N PRO A 170 3.25 -10.75 -21.18
CA PRO A 170 3.89 -11.32 -20.01
C PRO A 170 3.08 -12.44 -19.38
N VAL A 171 1.77 -12.52 -19.65
CA VAL A 171 0.87 -13.55 -19.11
C VAL A 171 0.10 -14.21 -20.25
N ARG A 172 0.14 -15.53 -20.32
CA ARG A 172 -0.62 -16.34 -21.29
C ARG A 172 -1.32 -17.51 -20.61
N LEU A 173 -2.50 -17.89 -21.11
CA LEU A 173 -3.14 -19.14 -20.71
C LEU A 173 -2.36 -20.30 -21.31
N GLU A 174 -1.86 -21.20 -20.46
CA GLU A 174 -1.06 -22.36 -20.87
C GLU A 174 -1.93 -23.62 -20.94
N ARG A 175 -2.71 -23.87 -19.87
CA ARG A 175 -3.54 -25.08 -19.75
C ARG A 175 -4.83 -24.79 -18.99
N ARG A 176 -5.83 -25.63 -19.19
CA ARG A 176 -7.07 -25.67 -18.40
C ARG A 176 -7.58 -27.11 -18.35
N GLY A 177 -8.33 -27.44 -17.31
CA GLY A 177 -8.93 -28.76 -17.15
C GLY A 177 -10.22 -28.70 -16.33
N HIS A 178 -10.87 -29.86 -16.20
CA HIS A 178 -12.19 -29.98 -15.57
C HIS A 178 -12.14 -30.76 -14.24
N GLU A 179 -11.03 -31.44 -13.95
CA GLU A 179 -10.82 -32.15 -12.70
C GLU A 179 -9.49 -31.73 -12.06
N LEU A 180 -9.47 -31.47 -10.74
CA LEU A 180 -8.22 -31.14 -10.03
C LEU A 180 -7.19 -32.27 -10.11
N ALA A 181 -7.61 -33.53 -10.30
CA ALA A 181 -6.71 -34.67 -10.42
C ALA A 181 -5.83 -34.62 -11.68
N GLU A 182 -6.24 -33.86 -12.72
CA GLU A 182 -5.44 -33.62 -13.92
C GLU A 182 -4.25 -32.69 -13.68
N LEU A 183 -4.30 -31.90 -12.61
CA LEU A 183 -3.24 -30.96 -12.25
C LEU A 183 -2.15 -31.67 -11.45
N ASP A 184 -0.89 -31.46 -11.82
CA ASP A 184 0.25 -32.02 -11.09
C ASP A 184 0.28 -31.50 -9.64
N GLU A 185 0.65 -32.36 -8.69
CA GLU A 185 0.63 -32.02 -7.24
C GLU A 185 1.47 -30.78 -6.89
N GLY A 186 2.58 -30.56 -7.60
CA GLY A 186 3.43 -29.38 -7.39
C GLY A 186 2.77 -28.04 -7.72
N PHE A 187 1.59 -28.02 -8.35
CA PHE A 187 0.80 -26.81 -8.59
C PHE A 187 -0.35 -26.63 -7.58
N LYS A 188 -0.47 -27.51 -6.59
CA LYS A 188 -1.55 -27.51 -5.58
C LYS A 188 -1.10 -27.03 -4.21
N ASP A 189 0.03 -26.32 -4.12
CA ASP A 189 0.52 -25.76 -2.86
C ASP A 189 -0.38 -24.66 -2.28
N TRP A 190 -1.33 -24.15 -3.09
CA TRP A 190 -2.32 -23.14 -2.72
C TRP A 190 -1.75 -21.94 -1.94
N ASN A 191 -0.60 -21.45 -2.38
CA ASN A 191 0.17 -20.37 -1.73
C ASN A 191 -0.27 -18.95 -2.15
N ALA A 192 -1.49 -18.80 -2.69
CA ALA A 192 -2.04 -17.51 -3.09
C ALA A 192 -3.56 -17.49 -2.95
N GLN A 193 -4.09 -16.30 -2.68
CA GLN A 193 -5.52 -16.05 -2.60
C GLN A 193 -6.00 -15.24 -3.79
N VAL A 194 -7.23 -15.50 -4.25
CA VAL A 194 -7.94 -14.63 -5.18
C VAL A 194 -8.94 -13.78 -4.39
N GLU A 195 -8.65 -12.49 -4.26
CA GLU A 195 -9.53 -11.49 -3.67
C GLU A 195 -10.63 -11.05 -4.65
N ASP A 196 -11.44 -10.10 -4.19
CA ASP A 196 -12.51 -9.47 -4.96
C ASP A 196 -12.05 -9.01 -6.36
N GLU A 197 -12.95 -9.16 -7.34
CA GLU A 197 -12.70 -8.83 -8.75
C GLU A 197 -11.49 -9.60 -9.35
N GLY A 198 -11.18 -10.79 -8.82
CA GLY A 198 -10.19 -11.71 -9.37
C GLY A 198 -8.74 -11.32 -9.12
N ARG A 199 -8.48 -10.47 -8.11
CA ARG A 199 -7.12 -10.02 -7.78
C ARG A 199 -6.34 -11.12 -7.08
N LEU A 200 -5.21 -11.51 -7.64
CA LEU A 200 -4.32 -12.52 -7.08
C LEU A 200 -3.35 -11.90 -6.06
N VAL A 201 -3.25 -12.50 -4.89
CA VAL A 201 -2.37 -12.07 -3.79
C VAL A 201 -1.58 -13.27 -3.27
N PRO A 202 -0.24 -13.27 -3.40
CA PRO A 202 0.58 -14.33 -2.82
C PRO A 202 0.52 -14.31 -1.29
N GLU A 203 0.47 -15.49 -0.68
CA GLU A 203 0.56 -15.65 0.77
C GLU A 203 2.03 -15.62 1.20
N ILE A 204 2.50 -14.44 1.61
CA ILE A 204 3.86 -14.25 2.10
C ILE A 204 3.82 -14.22 3.63
N ALA A 205 4.60 -15.12 4.26
CA ALA A 205 4.66 -15.24 5.70
C ALA A 205 5.06 -13.90 6.36
N ARG A 206 4.14 -13.36 7.19
CA ARG A 206 4.42 -12.23 8.09
C ARG A 206 5.00 -12.82 9.38
N LEU A 207 6.33 -12.73 9.55
CA LEU A 207 7.02 -13.16 10.77
C LEU A 207 6.83 -12.14 11.89
#